data_AF-A0A5C5VFK1-F1
#
_entry.id   AF-A0A5C5VFK1-F1
#
_cell.length_a   1.000
_cell.length_b   1.000
_cell.length_c   1.000
_cell.angle_alpha   90.00
_cell.angle_beta   90.00
_cell.angle_gamma   90.00
#
_symmetry.space_group_name_H-M   'P 1'
#
loop_
_entity.id
_entity.type
_entity.pdbx_description
1 polymer ?
#
loop_
_entity_poly.entity_id
_entity_poly.type
_entity_poly.pdbx_seq_one_letter_code
_entity_poly.pdbx_strand_id
1 'polypeptide(L)'
;MEEAVARQCCLECPTLIQHAIIAAVETVNAFARRQAPMRGHCYHTRLCVLVVASVVGCGEQPAEVVADVPETQSRLMAIRRAYVAFTESNSRPPRSDKELLSQLGQGQGAEALTSPRDGQPLKIFYGFDVRQDLDATAVGQTLPALAYEQTGVDGARWVLTVSGAIHELGEEDFAKVTPPPSASRR
;
A
#
# COMPACT_ATOMS: atom_id res chain seq x y z
N MET A 1 40.56 38.56 0.40
CA MET A 1 39.40 37.79 -0.05
C MET A 1 39.62 36.34 0.36
N GLU A 2 39.55 35.97 1.64
CA GLU A 2 38.46 36.26 2.63
C GLU A 2 37.10 35.91 2.00
N GLU A 3 36.18 35.16 2.59
CA GLU A 3 35.98 34.60 3.92
C GLU A 3 34.72 33.70 3.86
N ALA A 4 34.53 32.84 4.87
CA ALA A 4 33.28 32.38 5.50
C ALA A 4 32.09 31.85 4.64
N VAL A 5 31.64 30.58 4.78
CA VAL A 5 30.85 29.98 5.87
C VAL A 5 29.40 30.50 5.99
N ALA A 6 28.43 29.67 5.60
CA ALA A 6 27.07 29.55 6.15
C ALA A 6 26.46 28.20 5.69
N ARG A 7 26.49 27.14 6.50
CA ARG A 7 25.48 26.69 7.50
C ARG A 7 24.09 26.44 6.89
N GLN A 8 23.61 25.19 6.86
CA GLN A 8 22.96 24.42 7.95
C GLN A 8 21.55 24.96 8.29
N CYS A 9 20.59 24.03 8.48
CA CYS A 9 19.14 24.16 8.78
C CYS A 9 18.28 23.89 7.53
N CYS A 10 17.48 22.84 7.41
CA CYS A 10 16.55 22.27 8.39
C CYS A 10 16.43 20.74 8.24
N LEU A 11 16.95 20.00 9.21
CA LEU A 11 16.61 18.59 9.47
C LEU A 11 16.30 18.52 10.96
N GLU A 12 15.09 18.94 11.37
CA GLU A 12 14.61 18.80 12.75
C GLU A 12 13.10 19.06 12.79
N CYS A 13 12.29 17.99 12.95
CA CYS A 13 11.11 17.94 13.84
C CYS A 13 10.24 16.67 13.61
N PRO A 14 10.62 15.50 14.14
CA PRO A 14 9.69 14.37 14.26
C PRO A 14 8.92 14.33 15.58
N THR A 15 9.20 15.23 16.54
CA THR A 15 8.67 15.14 17.91
C THR A 15 7.40 15.95 18.19
N LEU A 16 6.94 16.79 17.25
CA LEU A 16 5.73 17.61 17.43
C LEU A 16 4.41 16.87 17.18
N ILE A 17 4.45 15.75 16.45
CA ILE A 17 3.23 14.96 16.14
C ILE A 17 2.87 14.01 17.30
N GLN A 18 3.85 13.52 18.07
CA GLN A 18 3.59 12.58 19.16
C GLN A 18 2.90 13.23 20.39
N HIS A 19 3.15 14.51 20.69
CA HIS A 19 2.50 15.16 21.83
C HIS A 19 1.02 15.50 21.59
N ALA A 20 0.60 15.71 20.34
CA ALA A 20 -0.80 16.01 20.04
C ALA A 20 -1.73 14.80 20.25
N ILE A 21 -1.24 13.58 20.03
CA ILE A 21 -2.04 12.35 20.16
C ILE A 21 -2.28 11.99 21.63
N ILE A 22 -1.30 12.23 22.52
CA ILE A 22 -1.41 11.88 23.94
C ILE A 22 -2.48 12.76 24.64
N ALA A 23 -2.56 14.06 24.30
CA ALA A 23 -3.57 14.96 24.89
C ALA A 23 -5.02 14.61 24.48
N ALA A 24 -5.23 14.07 23.27
CA ALA A 24 -6.55 13.67 22.80
C ALA A 24 -7.09 12.42 23.53
N VAL A 25 -6.22 11.48 23.91
CA VAL A 25 -6.61 10.24 24.60
C VAL A 25 -7.03 10.49 26.05
N GLU A 26 -6.39 11.43 26.76
CA GLU A 26 -6.76 11.76 28.15
C GLU A 26 -8.12 12.45 28.26
N THR A 27 -8.51 13.23 27.25
CA THR A 27 -9.79 13.96 27.26
C THR A 27 -10.99 13.02 27.12
N VAL A 28 -10.87 11.95 26.33
CA VAL A 28 -11.93 10.94 26.17
C VAL A 28 -12.08 10.07 27.42
N ASN A 29 -10.97 9.75 28.09
CA ASN A 29 -10.98 8.87 29.26
C ASN A 29 -11.56 9.54 30.52
N ALA A 30 -11.56 10.88 30.58
CA ALA A 30 -12.22 11.64 31.64
C ALA A 30 -13.75 11.68 31.51
N PHE A 31 -14.29 11.56 30.28
CA PHE A 31 -15.74 11.54 30.04
C PHE A 31 -16.39 10.22 30.49
N ALA A 32 -15.66 9.10 30.40
CA ALA A 32 -16.17 7.77 30.74
C ALA A 32 -16.37 7.53 32.26
N ARG A 33 -15.84 8.38 33.15
CA ARG A 33 -15.94 8.19 34.62
C ARG A 33 -17.07 8.97 35.30
N ARG A 34 -17.91 9.70 34.57
CA ARG A 34 -19.02 10.50 35.15
C ARG A 34 -20.40 9.88 35.05
N GLN A 35 -20.53 8.60 34.70
CA GLN A 35 -21.81 7.91 34.79
C GLN A 35 -21.95 7.21 36.15
N ALA A 36 -22.29 7.98 37.17
CA ALA A 36 -22.90 7.45 38.38
C ALA A 36 -24.39 7.17 38.11
N PRO A 37 -24.93 5.99 38.51
CA PRO A 37 -26.35 5.71 38.36
C PRO A 37 -27.14 6.37 39.50
N MET A 38 -27.75 7.52 39.22
CA MET A 38 -28.73 8.13 40.13
C MET A 38 -30.12 7.63 39.76
N ARG A 39 -30.66 6.76 40.62
CA ARG A 39 -32.08 6.44 40.75
C ARG A 39 -32.85 7.71 41.14
N GLY A 40 -33.99 7.97 40.50
CA GLY A 40 -34.99 8.91 41.02
C GLY A 40 -35.83 9.58 39.94
N HIS A 41 -37.12 9.30 39.95
CA HIS A 41 -38.13 9.86 39.06
C HIS A 41 -38.30 11.38 39.25
N CYS A 42 -38.53 12.13 38.17
CA CYS A 42 -39.70 13.01 38.06
C CYS A 42 -39.82 13.64 36.67
N TYR A 43 -41.05 13.64 36.17
CA TYR A 43 -41.46 14.13 34.86
C TYR A 43 -41.57 15.67 34.84
N HIS A 44 -41.57 16.25 33.63
CA HIS A 44 -41.92 17.64 33.29
C HIS A 44 -40.90 18.75 33.57
N THR A 45 -40.03 19.04 32.59
CA THR A 45 -39.85 20.44 32.14
C THR A 45 -39.35 20.46 30.68
N ARG A 46 -40.24 20.78 29.75
CA ARG A 46 -39.90 21.25 28.41
C ARG A 46 -39.34 22.67 28.51
N LEU A 47 -38.57 23.05 27.48
CA LEU A 47 -38.43 24.41 26.94
C LEU A 47 -37.17 25.22 27.35
N CYS A 48 -36.57 25.83 26.31
CA CYS A 48 -35.64 26.97 26.33
C CYS A 48 -34.15 26.72 26.64
N VAL A 49 -33.40 26.24 25.63
CA VAL A 49 -32.14 26.90 25.24
C VAL A 49 -32.07 26.94 23.71
N LEU A 50 -32.50 28.08 23.16
CA LEU A 50 -32.33 28.50 21.78
C LEU A 50 -30.89 28.98 21.55
N VAL A 51 -30.28 28.48 20.47
CA VAL A 51 -29.59 29.27 19.42
C VAL A 51 -28.23 29.91 19.75
N VAL A 52 -27.35 29.86 18.73
CA VAL A 52 -26.02 30.46 18.58
C VAL A 52 -24.84 29.62 19.09
N ALA A 53 -24.48 28.59 18.32
CA ALA A 53 -23.09 28.22 18.15
C ALA A 53 -22.86 27.74 16.72
N SER A 54 -22.47 28.71 15.89
CA SER A 54 -21.47 28.56 14.82
C SER A 54 -21.68 27.43 13.81
N VAL A 55 -22.23 27.83 12.67
CA VAL A 55 -21.77 27.51 11.31
C VAL A 55 -20.36 26.89 11.29
N VAL A 56 -20.25 25.59 11.53
CA VAL A 56 -19.10 24.81 11.05
C VAL A 56 -19.43 24.58 9.60
N GLY A 57 -18.93 25.48 8.74
CA GLY A 57 -18.91 25.24 7.32
C GLY A 57 -18.27 23.88 7.10
N CYS A 58 -19.03 22.96 6.51
CA CYS A 58 -18.48 21.83 5.80
C CYS A 58 -17.54 22.44 4.75
N GLY A 59 -16.26 22.53 5.07
CA GLY A 59 -15.24 22.62 4.04
C GLY A 59 -15.36 21.34 3.25
N GLU A 60 -16.05 21.38 2.12
CA GLU A 60 -15.78 20.48 1.01
C GLU A 60 -14.30 20.63 0.69
N GLN A 61 -13.48 19.80 1.33
CA GLN A 61 -12.13 19.55 0.86
C GLN A 61 -12.30 19.12 -0.60
N PRO A 62 -11.63 19.79 -1.56
CA PRO A 62 -11.59 19.30 -2.92
C PRO A 62 -11.20 17.84 -2.84
N ALA A 63 -12.08 16.96 -3.31
CA ALA A 63 -11.78 15.54 -3.45
C ALA A 63 -10.46 15.48 -4.20
N GLU A 64 -9.40 15.11 -3.48
CA GLU A 64 -8.09 14.87 -4.03
C GLU A 64 -8.31 13.95 -5.23
N VAL A 65 -7.89 14.40 -6.40
CA VAL A 65 -8.02 13.64 -7.64
C VAL A 65 -7.27 12.34 -7.41
N VAL A 66 -8.00 11.28 -7.08
CA VAL A 66 -7.46 9.94 -6.96
C VAL A 66 -6.93 9.63 -8.36
N ALA A 67 -5.62 9.71 -8.52
CA ALA A 67 -4.97 9.36 -9.77
C ALA A 67 -5.46 7.97 -10.16
N ASP A 68 -6.05 7.85 -11.36
CA ASP A 68 -6.57 6.59 -11.85
C ASP A 68 -5.42 5.59 -11.94
N VAL A 69 -5.39 4.62 -11.02
CA VAL A 69 -4.34 3.60 -10.98
C VAL A 69 -4.65 2.59 -12.09
N PRO A 70 -3.75 2.42 -13.07
CA PRO A 70 -3.99 1.48 -14.17
C PRO A 70 -4.36 0.09 -13.64
N GLU A 71 -5.35 -0.54 -14.26
CA GLU A 71 -5.90 -1.82 -13.78
C GLU A 71 -4.82 -2.91 -13.70
N THR A 72 -3.86 -2.94 -14.64
CA THR A 72 -2.71 -3.86 -14.58
C THR A 72 -1.90 -3.69 -13.29
N GLN A 73 -1.67 -2.46 -12.83
CA GLN A 73 -0.94 -2.23 -11.58
C GLN A 73 -1.73 -2.77 -10.38
N SER A 74 -3.05 -2.59 -10.38
CA SER A 74 -3.93 -3.15 -9.35
C SER A 74 -3.87 -4.68 -9.31
N ARG A 75 -3.81 -5.35 -10.46
CA ARG A 75 -3.64 -6.81 -10.55
C ARG A 75 -2.26 -7.28 -10.07
N LEU A 76 -1.19 -6.60 -10.49
CA LEU A 76 0.17 -6.87 -9.99
C LEU A 76 0.27 -6.69 -8.46
N MET A 77 -0.36 -5.66 -7.90
CA MET A 77 -0.44 -5.47 -6.45
C MET A 77 -1.26 -6.56 -5.75
N ALA A 78 -2.34 -7.06 -6.37
CA ALA A 78 -3.08 -8.21 -5.86
C ALA A 78 -2.21 -9.48 -5.84
N ILE A 79 -1.44 -9.73 -6.89
CA ILE A 79 -0.46 -10.84 -6.96
C ILE A 79 0.55 -10.73 -5.82
N ARG A 80 1.15 -9.55 -5.61
CA ARG A 80 2.11 -9.35 -4.51
C ARG A 80 1.50 -9.71 -3.16
N ARG A 81 0.30 -9.17 -2.86
CA ARG A 81 -0.40 -9.42 -1.61
C ARG A 81 -0.71 -10.90 -1.41
N ALA A 82 -1.23 -11.57 -2.44
CA ALA A 82 -1.51 -13.00 -2.41
C ALA A 82 -0.23 -13.83 -2.20
N TYR A 83 0.88 -13.45 -2.83
CA TYR A 83 2.16 -14.14 -2.70
C TYR A 83 2.69 -14.05 -1.27
N VAL A 84 2.68 -12.84 -0.70
CA VAL A 84 3.09 -12.61 0.70
C VAL A 84 2.19 -13.37 1.65
N ALA A 85 0.86 -13.24 1.52
CA ALA A 85 -0.11 -13.93 2.36
C ALA A 85 0.04 -15.46 2.30
N PHE A 86 0.28 -16.02 1.11
CA PHE A 86 0.56 -17.45 0.96
C PHE A 86 1.81 -17.86 1.72
N THR A 87 2.88 -17.08 1.55
CA THR A 87 4.20 -17.36 2.10
C THR A 87 4.19 -17.30 3.63
N GLU A 88 3.46 -16.33 4.20
CA GLU A 88 3.24 -16.21 5.64
C GLU A 88 2.41 -17.37 6.18
N SER A 89 1.29 -17.70 5.53
CA SER A 89 0.37 -18.74 6.00
C SER A 89 0.94 -20.16 5.90
N ASN A 90 1.79 -20.43 4.91
CA ASN A 90 2.31 -21.77 4.62
C ASN A 90 3.78 -21.94 5.01
N SER A 91 4.45 -20.88 5.49
CA SER A 91 5.90 -20.87 5.75
C SER A 91 6.75 -21.33 4.55
N ARG A 92 6.22 -21.21 3.33
CA ARG A 92 6.88 -21.55 2.07
C ARG A 92 6.28 -20.71 0.94
N PRO A 93 7.04 -20.40 -0.12
CA PRO A 93 6.49 -19.69 -1.27
C PRO A 93 5.50 -20.55 -2.08
N PRO A 94 4.57 -19.91 -2.82
CA PRO A 94 3.71 -20.60 -3.76
C PRO A 94 4.52 -21.20 -4.92
N ARG A 95 4.06 -22.35 -5.43
CA ARG A 95 4.68 -23.11 -6.53
C ARG A 95 3.85 -23.13 -7.80
N SER A 96 2.63 -22.62 -7.75
CA SER A 96 1.70 -22.62 -8.89
C SER A 96 0.65 -21.53 -8.75
N ASP A 97 0.04 -21.21 -9.87
CA ASP A 97 -1.10 -20.30 -9.98
C ASP A 97 -2.23 -20.73 -9.02
N LYS A 98 -2.54 -22.03 -8.94
CA LYS A 98 -3.60 -22.56 -8.07
C LYS A 98 -3.36 -22.21 -6.60
N GLU A 99 -2.12 -22.28 -6.14
CA GLU A 99 -1.75 -21.91 -4.77
C GLU A 99 -1.90 -20.40 -4.54
N LEU A 100 -1.48 -19.59 -5.52
CA LEU A 100 -1.60 -18.13 -5.46
C LEU A 100 -3.07 -17.68 -5.49
N LEU A 101 -3.89 -18.26 -6.38
CA LEU A 101 -5.32 -17.98 -6.51
C LEU A 101 -6.08 -18.26 -5.20
N SER A 102 -5.61 -19.20 -4.38
CA SER A 102 -6.24 -19.49 -3.07
C SER A 102 -6.17 -18.32 -2.09
N GLN A 103 -5.26 -17.37 -2.31
CA GLN A 103 -5.06 -16.17 -1.48
C GLN A 103 -5.62 -14.91 -2.12
N LEU A 104 -6.10 -14.98 -3.36
CA LEU A 104 -6.83 -13.88 -3.96
C LEU A 104 -8.24 -13.82 -3.36
N GLY A 105 -8.81 -12.61 -3.28
CA GLY A 105 -10.11 -12.40 -2.65
C GLY A 105 -11.22 -13.20 -3.33
N GLN A 106 -12.30 -13.48 -2.60
CA GLN A 106 -13.50 -14.12 -3.16
C GLN A 106 -13.98 -13.32 -4.39
N GLY A 107 -14.07 -13.98 -5.55
CA GLY A 107 -14.45 -13.36 -6.84
C GLY A 107 -13.27 -13.01 -7.76
N GLN A 108 -12.02 -13.09 -7.30
CA GLN A 108 -10.84 -12.92 -8.14
C GLN A 108 -10.36 -14.28 -8.66
N GLY A 109 -10.93 -14.70 -9.80
CA GLY A 109 -10.57 -15.96 -10.46
C GLY A 109 -9.25 -15.89 -11.23
N ALA A 110 -9.09 -16.79 -12.20
CA ALA A 110 -7.91 -16.83 -13.08
C ALA A 110 -7.65 -15.50 -13.82
N GLU A 111 -8.70 -14.71 -14.05
CA GLU A 111 -8.65 -13.39 -14.68
C GLU A 111 -7.74 -12.40 -13.95
N ALA A 112 -7.58 -12.54 -12.63
CA ALA A 112 -6.68 -11.71 -11.83
C ALA A 112 -5.20 -11.94 -12.18
N LEU A 113 -4.87 -13.06 -12.82
CA LEU A 113 -3.53 -13.39 -13.32
C LEU A 113 -3.36 -13.08 -14.81
N THR A 114 -4.33 -12.40 -15.44
CA THR A 114 -4.25 -11.96 -16.84
C THR A 114 -4.01 -10.45 -16.88
N SER A 115 -3.25 -9.94 -17.84
CA SER A 115 -3.16 -8.49 -18.04
C SER A 115 -4.39 -7.99 -18.80
N PRO A 116 -5.03 -6.89 -18.36
CA PRO A 116 -6.12 -6.25 -19.10
C PRO A 116 -5.62 -5.49 -20.34
N ARG A 117 -4.32 -5.18 -20.43
CA ARG A 117 -3.74 -4.43 -21.56
C ARG A 117 -3.50 -5.31 -22.78
N ASP A 118 -2.80 -6.43 -22.60
CA ASP A 118 -2.42 -7.33 -23.69
C ASP A 118 -3.28 -8.61 -23.78
N GLY A 119 -4.18 -8.82 -22.80
CA GLY A 119 -5.06 -9.98 -22.73
C GLY A 119 -4.34 -11.29 -22.44
N GLN A 120 -3.03 -11.27 -22.19
CA GLN A 120 -2.21 -12.45 -21.94
C GLN A 120 -2.09 -12.74 -20.45
N PRO A 121 -1.85 -14.00 -20.05
CA PRO A 121 -1.46 -14.32 -18.68
C PRO A 121 -0.22 -13.52 -18.27
N LEU A 122 -0.22 -12.96 -17.07
CA LEU A 122 0.95 -12.36 -16.45
C LEU A 122 1.98 -13.47 -16.21
N LYS A 123 3.23 -13.22 -16.59
CA LYS A 123 4.31 -14.14 -16.28
C LYS A 123 4.67 -13.98 -14.82
N ILE A 124 4.51 -15.03 -14.01
CA ILE A 124 4.81 -15.02 -12.58
C ILE A 124 5.94 -16.00 -12.31
N PHE A 125 6.92 -15.58 -11.52
CA PHE A 125 7.95 -16.47 -11.00
C PHE A 125 7.50 -17.06 -9.66
N TYR A 126 7.75 -18.35 -9.45
CA TYR A 126 7.32 -19.09 -8.27
C TYR A 126 8.51 -19.68 -7.52
N GLY A 127 8.29 -20.10 -6.28
CA GLY A 127 9.26 -20.89 -5.52
C GLY A 127 10.36 -20.10 -4.82
N PHE A 128 10.21 -18.78 -4.66
CA PHE A 128 11.17 -17.93 -3.94
C PHE A 128 10.50 -17.12 -2.84
N ASP A 129 11.20 -16.84 -1.75
CA ASP A 129 10.64 -16.07 -0.64
C ASP A 129 10.83 -14.57 -0.88
N VAL A 130 9.73 -13.87 -1.17
CA VAL A 130 9.68 -12.42 -1.41
C VAL A 130 9.97 -11.58 -0.16
N ARG A 131 10.00 -12.20 1.03
CA ARG A 131 10.29 -11.51 2.31
C ARG A 131 11.78 -11.46 2.61
N GLN A 132 12.58 -12.22 1.88
CA GLN A 132 14.03 -12.12 2.00
C GLN A 132 14.46 -10.77 1.43
N ASP A 133 15.32 -10.07 2.15
CA ASP A 133 15.97 -8.84 1.66
C ASP A 133 16.84 -9.22 0.46
N LEU A 134 16.23 -9.13 -0.71
CA LEU A 134 16.92 -9.15 -1.97
C LEU A 134 17.25 -7.70 -2.26
N ASP A 135 18.55 -7.38 -2.33
CA ASP A 135 19.06 -6.07 -2.71
C ASP A 135 18.49 -5.68 -4.08
N ALA A 136 17.29 -5.10 -4.06
CA ALA A 136 16.59 -4.58 -5.22
C ALA A 136 17.04 -3.14 -5.49
N THR A 137 18.31 -2.83 -5.22
CA THR A 137 18.90 -1.54 -5.55
C THR A 137 18.94 -1.42 -7.07
N ALA A 138 17.97 -0.64 -7.53
CA ALA A 138 17.65 -0.37 -8.90
C ALA A 138 18.75 0.42 -9.64
N VAL A 139 18.64 0.35 -10.97
CA VAL A 139 19.30 1.18 -11.98
C VAL A 139 20.78 0.83 -12.22
N GLY A 140 20.99 -0.21 -13.03
CA GLY A 140 22.27 -0.36 -13.74
C GLY A 140 22.56 -1.75 -14.29
N GLN A 141 22.24 -2.82 -13.55
CA GLN A 141 22.73 -4.16 -13.92
C GLN A 141 21.69 -5.29 -13.93
N THR A 142 20.79 -5.39 -12.94
CA THR A 142 19.74 -6.43 -12.93
C THR A 142 18.50 -5.98 -12.16
N LEU A 143 17.31 -6.25 -12.69
CA LEU A 143 16.03 -5.97 -12.02
C LEU A 143 15.27 -7.28 -11.76
N PRO A 144 15.33 -7.87 -10.56
CA PRO A 144 14.66 -9.13 -10.27
C PRO A 144 13.14 -8.92 -10.26
N ALA A 145 12.44 -9.57 -11.18
CA ALA A 145 10.99 -9.50 -11.30
C ALA A 145 10.29 -10.65 -10.55
N LEU A 146 9.17 -10.33 -9.91
CA LEU A 146 8.19 -11.29 -9.39
C LEU A 146 7.14 -11.61 -10.45
N ALA A 147 6.60 -10.60 -11.13
CA ALA A 147 5.62 -10.79 -12.20
C ALA A 147 5.74 -9.70 -13.28
N TYR A 148 5.38 -10.00 -14.52
CA TYR A 148 5.42 -9.02 -15.62
C TYR A 148 4.45 -9.34 -16.77
N GLU A 149 4.16 -8.34 -17.61
CA GLU A 149 3.39 -8.51 -18.86
C GLU A 149 4.21 -9.19 -19.95
N GLN A 150 3.66 -10.20 -20.61
CA GLN A 150 4.41 -10.96 -21.62
C GLN A 150 4.70 -10.14 -22.88
N THR A 151 3.68 -9.46 -23.42
CA THR A 151 3.83 -8.68 -24.64
C THR A 151 3.98 -7.20 -24.32
N GLY A 152 3.17 -6.70 -23.39
CA GLY A 152 3.05 -5.27 -23.12
C GLY A 152 2.27 -4.53 -24.21
N VAL A 153 2.14 -3.22 -24.06
CA VAL A 153 1.43 -2.32 -25.00
C VAL A 153 2.29 -1.07 -25.19
N ASP A 154 2.27 -0.49 -26.40
CA ASP A 154 3.04 0.70 -26.77
C ASP A 154 4.57 0.57 -26.58
N GLY A 155 5.10 -0.66 -26.71
CA GLY A 155 6.53 -0.94 -26.56
C GLY A 155 7.01 -0.93 -25.10
N ALA A 156 6.10 -0.90 -24.13
CA ALA A 156 6.39 -0.96 -22.71
C ALA A 156 5.63 -2.08 -22.00
N ARG A 157 6.20 -2.57 -20.90
CA ARG A 157 5.65 -3.66 -20.08
C ARG A 157 5.60 -3.25 -18.61
N TRP A 158 4.49 -3.55 -17.94
CA TRP A 158 4.45 -3.48 -16.49
C TRP A 158 5.24 -4.64 -15.87
N VAL A 159 6.10 -4.29 -14.92
CA VAL A 159 6.96 -5.22 -14.18
C VAL A 159 6.78 -4.97 -12.69
N LEU A 160 6.41 -6.01 -11.96
CA LEU A 160 6.44 -6.08 -10.51
C LEU A 160 7.77 -6.70 -10.08
N THR A 161 8.57 -5.95 -9.34
CA THR A 161 9.84 -6.40 -8.78
C THR A 161 9.64 -7.23 -7.52
N VAL A 162 10.67 -7.97 -7.12
CA VAL A 162 10.62 -8.75 -5.87
C VAL A 162 10.46 -7.87 -4.63
N SER A 163 11.05 -6.68 -4.62
CA SER A 163 10.84 -5.68 -3.55
C SER A 163 9.41 -5.12 -3.52
N GLY A 164 8.65 -5.35 -4.60
CA GLY A 164 7.27 -4.94 -4.73
C GLY A 164 7.04 -3.59 -5.39
N ALA A 165 8.08 -2.96 -5.92
CA ALA A 165 7.93 -1.81 -6.79
C ALA A 165 7.36 -2.25 -8.15
N ILE A 166 6.47 -1.45 -8.70
CA ILE A 166 5.92 -1.63 -10.05
C ILE A 166 6.51 -0.57 -10.97
N HIS A 167 7.02 -1.00 -12.12
CA HIS A 167 7.60 -0.13 -13.14
C HIS A 167 6.96 -0.41 -14.50
N GLU A 168 6.77 0.63 -15.30
CA GLU A 168 6.56 0.48 -16.75
C GLU A 168 7.92 0.62 -17.42
N LEU A 169 8.37 -0.44 -18.08
CA LEU A 169 9.69 -0.50 -18.68
C LEU A 169 9.54 -0.60 -20.20
N GLY A 170 10.26 0.25 -20.93
CA GLY A 170 10.46 0.08 -22.36
C GLY A 170 11.34 -1.15 -22.66
N GLU A 171 11.42 -1.54 -23.93
CA GLU A 171 12.15 -2.74 -24.38
C GLU A 171 13.61 -2.79 -23.88
N GLU A 172 14.32 -1.66 -23.90
CA GLU A 172 15.73 -1.56 -23.48
C GLU A 172 15.94 -1.81 -21.98
N ASP A 173 15.01 -1.36 -21.15
CA ASP A 173 15.07 -1.56 -19.70
C ASP A 173 14.51 -2.92 -19.31
N PHE A 174 13.52 -3.41 -20.05
CA PHE A 174 12.99 -4.76 -19.88
C PHE A 174 14.05 -5.83 -20.14
N ALA A 175 15.00 -5.58 -21.06
CA ALA A 175 16.13 -6.48 -21.30
C ALA A 175 17.03 -6.70 -20.04
N LYS A 176 16.93 -5.83 -19.04
CA LYS A 176 17.66 -5.92 -17.76
C LYS A 176 16.87 -6.69 -16.69
N VAL A 177 15.63 -7.08 -16.98
CA VAL A 177 14.78 -7.85 -16.06
C VAL A 177 15.32 -9.26 -15.95
N THR A 178 15.57 -9.70 -14.72
CA THR A 178 16.07 -11.04 -14.43
C THR A 178 15.05 -11.82 -13.60
N PRO A 179 15.10 -13.16 -13.65
CA PRO A 179 14.42 -13.98 -12.67
C PRO A 179 14.93 -13.66 -11.25
N PRO A 180 14.12 -13.92 -10.21
CA PRO A 180 14.55 -13.83 -8.83
C PRO A 180 15.73 -14.78 -8.54
N PRO A 181 16.67 -14.41 -7.64
CA PRO A 181 17.90 -15.19 -7.35
C PRO A 181 17.70 -16.57 -6.70
N SER A 182 16.46 -17.02 -6.47
CA SER A 182 16.13 -18.39 -6.03
C SER A 182 15.15 -19.12 -6.96
N ALA A 183 14.90 -18.59 -8.17
CA ALA A 183 14.09 -19.24 -9.19
C ALA A 183 14.79 -20.42 -9.90
N SER A 184 16.06 -20.74 -9.57
CA SER A 184 16.77 -21.88 -10.15
C SER A 184 17.59 -22.69 -9.13
N ARG A 185 17.07 -23.86 -8.74
CA ARG A 185 17.80 -25.15 -8.75
C ARG A 185 16.90 -26.30 -8.26
N ARG A 186 16.16 -26.91 -9.19
CA ARG A 186 16.04 -28.37 -9.39
C ARG A 186 15.17 -28.68 -10.59
#